data_AF-A0A969LQP7-F1
#
_entry.id   AF-A0A969LQP7-F1
#
_cell.length_a   1.000
_cell.length_b   1.000
_cell.length_c   1.000
_cell.angle_alpha   90.00
_cell.angle_beta   90.00
_cell.angle_gamma   90.00
#
_symmetry.space_group_name_H-M   'P 1'
#
loop_
_entity.id
_entity.type
_entity.pdbx_description
1 polymer ?
#
loop_
_entity_poly.entity_id
_entity_poly.type
_entity_poly.pdbx_seq_one_letter_code
_entity_poly.pdbx_strand_id
1 'polypeptide(L)'
;MRYLCWLSLFVCFHFLLLSCNQKKKVGYTPPADALFVKLSAAETGMNFVNSIEDGKDYNILTYRNFYNGGGVAIGDINNDDLPDVFLTANLGESKLFVNKGGFKFEDITPASGIISKRGWRTGVTFADVNADGWLDIYVCNSGDIKGDNKENELYINQHNNT
;
A
#
# COMPACT_ATOMS: atom_id res chain seq x y z
N MET A 1 -41.89 32.98 37.34
CA MET A 1 -40.67 32.16 37.60
C MET A 1 -40.63 30.80 36.89
N ARG A 2 -41.73 30.22 36.35
CA ARG A 2 -41.67 28.89 35.69
C ARG A 2 -41.26 28.90 34.21
N TYR A 3 -41.48 30.00 33.48
CA TYR A 3 -41.12 30.11 32.05
C TYR A 3 -39.63 30.40 31.78
N LEU A 4 -38.91 31.01 32.74
CA LEU A 4 -37.47 31.27 32.61
C LEU A 4 -36.65 29.96 32.62
N CYS A 5 -37.16 28.91 33.28
CA CYS A 5 -36.44 27.64 33.42
C CYS A 5 -36.46 26.82 32.11
N TRP A 6 -37.57 26.86 31.36
CA TRP A 6 -37.70 26.17 30.06
C TRP A 6 -36.94 26.88 28.93
N LEU A 7 -36.86 28.22 28.96
CA LEU A 7 -36.04 28.96 27.99
C LEU A 7 -34.55 28.65 28.17
N SER A 8 -34.08 28.51 29.42
CA SER A 8 -32.69 28.17 29.73
C SER A 8 -32.31 26.74 29.30
N LEU A 9 -33.24 25.79 29.45
CA LEU A 9 -33.06 24.40 28.99
C LEU A 9 -33.01 24.28 27.45
N PHE A 10 -33.80 25.08 26.71
CA PHE A 10 -33.80 25.06 25.25
C PHE A 10 -32.53 25.67 24.64
N VAL A 11 -32.00 26.75 25.27
CA VAL A 11 -30.75 27.41 24.85
C VAL A 11 -29.53 26.52 25.13
N CYS A 12 -29.50 25.82 26.27
CA CYS A 12 -28.44 24.84 26.54
C CYS A 12 -28.45 23.66 25.56
N PHE A 13 -29.62 23.20 25.12
CA PHE A 13 -29.72 22.11 24.14
C PHE A 13 -29.26 22.52 22.74
N HIS A 14 -29.49 23.78 22.32
CA HIS A 14 -28.96 24.31 21.06
C HIS A 14 -27.43 24.56 21.11
N PHE A 15 -26.88 24.95 22.26
CA PHE A 15 -25.43 25.07 22.43
C PHE A 15 -24.72 23.72 22.40
N LEU A 16 -25.35 22.66 22.92
CA LEU A 16 -24.84 21.28 22.85
C LEU A 16 -24.79 20.73 21.41
N LEU A 17 -25.74 21.12 20.54
CA LEU A 17 -25.76 20.70 19.13
C LEU A 17 -24.75 21.45 18.25
N LEU A 18 -24.30 22.64 18.64
CA LEU A 18 -23.29 23.43 17.91
C LEU A 18 -21.85 23.18 18.38
N SER A 19 -21.65 22.51 19.53
CA SER A 19 -20.32 22.28 20.11
C SER A 19 -19.52 21.19 19.38
N CYS A 20 -20.18 20.30 18.63
CA CYS A 20 -19.53 19.23 17.88
C CYS A 20 -19.57 19.47 16.36
N ASN A 21 -18.92 20.53 15.88
CA ASN A 21 -18.64 20.64 14.44
C ASN A 21 -17.19 20.99 14.09
N GLN A 22 -16.29 21.05 15.07
CA GLN A 22 -14.86 20.96 14.77
C GLN A 22 -14.50 19.49 14.68
N LYS A 23 -14.56 18.93 13.46
CA LYS A 23 -13.76 17.76 13.13
C LYS A 23 -12.31 18.15 13.44
N LYS A 24 -11.79 17.77 14.62
CA LYS A 24 -10.34 17.79 14.85
C LYS A 24 -9.76 17.07 13.65
N LYS A 25 -8.95 17.75 12.84
CA LYS A 25 -8.12 17.06 11.85
C LYS A 25 -7.18 16.18 12.67
N VAL A 26 -7.58 14.92 12.87
CA VAL A 26 -6.70 13.88 13.43
C VAL A 26 -5.72 13.58 12.30
N GLY A 27 -4.70 14.40 12.20
CA GLY A 27 -3.79 14.41 11.07
C GLY A 27 -2.52 15.16 11.43
N TYR A 28 -1.40 14.63 10.96
CA TYR A 28 -0.12 15.31 10.99
C TYR A 28 -0.25 16.65 10.24
N THR A 29 0.06 17.76 10.92
CA THR A 29 0.21 19.06 10.27
C THR A 29 1.70 19.28 10.03
N PRO A 30 2.18 19.26 8.77
CA PRO A 30 3.58 19.52 8.48
C PRO A 30 3.95 20.96 8.88
N PRO A 31 5.20 21.20 9.30
CA PRO A 31 5.77 22.55 9.38
C PRO A 31 5.64 23.30 8.05
N ALA A 32 5.62 24.64 8.11
CA ALA A 32 5.49 25.47 6.91
C ALA A 32 6.68 25.31 5.93
N ASP A 33 7.83 24.90 6.44
CA ASP A 33 9.09 24.64 5.73
C ASP A 33 9.34 23.14 5.46
N ALA A 34 8.30 22.30 5.60
CA ALA A 34 8.44 20.87 5.38
C ALA A 34 8.82 20.56 3.92
N LEU A 35 9.89 19.78 3.73
CA LEU A 35 10.29 19.27 2.42
C LEU A 35 9.39 18.12 1.93
N PHE A 36 8.70 17.45 2.86
CA PHE A 36 7.82 16.32 2.57
C PHE A 36 6.52 16.47 3.33
N VAL A 37 5.42 16.12 2.67
CA VAL A 37 4.09 16.06 3.26
C VAL A 37 3.60 14.63 3.22
N LYS A 38 3.09 14.16 4.35
CA LYS A 38 2.45 12.84 4.42
C LYS A 38 1.11 12.91 3.70
N LEU A 39 0.95 12.10 2.66
CA LEU A 39 -0.34 11.82 2.04
C LEU A 39 -0.90 10.52 2.63
N SER A 40 -2.20 10.49 2.89
CA SER A 40 -2.87 9.28 3.40
C SER A 40 -3.17 8.28 2.30
N ALA A 41 -3.37 7.01 2.67
CA ALA A 41 -3.86 5.98 1.75
C ALA A 41 -5.24 6.35 1.15
N ALA A 42 -6.09 7.03 1.91
CA ALA A 42 -7.38 7.53 1.41
C ALA A 42 -7.22 8.65 0.37
N GLU A 43 -6.18 9.48 0.50
CA GLU A 43 -5.85 10.51 -0.49
C GLU A 43 -5.17 9.93 -1.71
N THR A 44 -4.32 8.91 -1.57
CA THR A 44 -3.50 8.41 -2.68
C THR A 44 -4.07 7.18 -3.37
N GLY A 45 -4.92 6.39 -2.70
CA GLY A 45 -5.29 5.05 -3.15
C GLY A 45 -4.22 3.98 -2.84
N MET A 46 -3.04 4.37 -2.35
CA MET A 46 -1.95 3.45 -2.04
C MET A 46 -2.13 2.87 -0.63
N ASN A 47 -2.78 1.71 -0.53
CA ASN A 47 -2.94 0.96 0.72
C ASN A 47 -2.18 -0.37 0.65
N PHE A 48 -1.01 -0.42 1.29
CA PHE A 48 -0.15 -1.59 1.34
C PHE A 48 0.54 -1.68 2.71
N VAL A 49 0.61 -2.89 3.25
CA VAL A 49 1.35 -3.21 4.48
C VAL A 49 2.03 -4.55 4.29
N ASN A 50 3.34 -4.59 4.44
CA ASN A 50 4.10 -5.84 4.53
C ASN A 50 4.02 -6.35 5.97
N SER A 51 3.00 -7.16 6.27
CA SER A 51 2.80 -7.75 7.58
C SER A 51 3.57 -9.06 7.71
N ILE A 52 4.38 -9.18 8.76
CA ILE A 52 5.10 -10.38 9.12
C ILE A 52 4.53 -10.93 10.43
N GLU A 53 4.21 -12.21 10.47
CA GLU A 53 3.75 -12.89 11.69
C GLU A 53 4.85 -13.79 12.24
N ASP A 54 5.34 -13.45 13.44
CA ASP A 54 6.32 -14.26 14.16
C ASP A 54 5.67 -15.53 14.69
N GLY A 55 6.11 -16.68 14.16
CA GLY A 55 5.59 -17.99 14.51
C GLY A 55 6.63 -18.88 15.18
N LYS A 56 6.17 -19.91 15.88
CA LYS A 56 7.06 -20.89 16.53
C LYS A 56 8.09 -21.50 15.58
N ASP A 57 7.68 -21.81 14.36
CA ASP A 57 8.50 -22.54 13.38
C ASP A 57 9.23 -21.61 12.40
N TYR A 58 8.73 -20.39 12.20
CA TYR A 58 9.30 -19.42 11.26
C TYR A 58 9.34 -18.03 11.90
N ASN A 59 10.56 -17.63 12.29
CA ASN A 59 10.86 -16.42 13.04
C ASN A 59 12.31 -16.02 12.85
N ILE A 60 12.75 -14.96 13.53
CA ILE A 60 14.12 -14.44 13.43
C ILE A 60 15.22 -15.43 13.86
N LEU A 61 14.93 -16.39 14.76
CA LEU A 61 15.90 -17.39 15.21
C LEU A 61 16.09 -18.51 14.19
N THR A 62 15.03 -18.85 13.45
CA THR A 62 15.10 -19.88 12.40
C THR A 62 15.43 -19.32 11.03
N TYR A 63 15.15 -18.03 10.79
CA TYR A 63 15.47 -17.33 9.55
C TYR A 63 16.04 -15.93 9.83
N ARG A 64 17.36 -15.78 9.66
CA ARG A 64 18.08 -14.54 9.99
C ARG A 64 17.63 -13.28 9.21
N ASN A 65 16.94 -13.45 8.09
CA ASN A 65 16.50 -12.37 7.20
C ASN A 65 15.00 -12.04 7.38
N PHE A 66 14.38 -12.52 8.45
CA PHE A 66 12.94 -12.43 8.70
C PHE A 66 12.40 -10.97 8.72
N TYR A 67 13.23 -9.99 9.08
CA TYR A 67 12.87 -8.57 9.10
C TYR A 67 13.57 -7.73 8.03
N ASN A 68 14.16 -8.34 7.00
CA ASN A 68 14.85 -7.59 5.94
C ASN A 68 13.90 -6.78 5.04
N GLY A 69 12.59 -7.02 5.13
CA GLY A 69 11.58 -6.33 4.34
C GLY A 69 11.46 -6.88 2.90
N GLY A 70 10.57 -6.27 2.13
CA GLY A 70 10.35 -6.58 0.71
C GLY A 70 10.99 -5.55 -0.22
N GLY A 71 10.81 -5.75 -1.51
CA GLY A 71 11.24 -4.87 -2.58
C GLY A 71 10.15 -3.92 -3.07
N VAL A 72 10.62 -2.87 -3.72
CA VAL A 72 9.81 -1.87 -4.44
C VAL A 72 10.38 -1.76 -5.85
N ALA A 73 9.52 -1.78 -6.86
CA ALA A 73 9.86 -1.41 -8.22
C ALA A 73 9.02 -0.20 -8.64
N ILE A 74 9.64 0.71 -9.38
CA ILE A 74 9.00 1.89 -9.93
C ILE A 74 9.36 1.95 -11.41
N GLY A 75 8.36 2.17 -12.26
CA GLY A 75 8.52 2.32 -13.70
C GLY A 75 7.15 2.40 -14.37
N ASP A 76 7.14 2.75 -15.64
CA ASP A 76 5.94 2.92 -16.43
C ASP A 76 5.56 1.58 -17.07
N ILE A 77 4.61 0.86 -16.46
CA ILE A 77 4.25 -0.51 -16.90
C ILE A 77 3.19 -0.50 -17.99
N ASN A 78 2.49 0.62 -18.16
CA ASN A 78 1.39 0.77 -19.11
C ASN A 78 1.69 1.79 -20.25
N ASN A 79 2.91 2.32 -20.29
CA ASN A 79 3.39 3.30 -21.27
C ASN A 79 2.54 4.59 -21.33
N ASP A 80 2.13 5.10 -20.16
CA ASP A 80 1.35 6.35 -20.03
C ASP A 80 2.18 7.57 -19.56
N ASP A 81 3.50 7.43 -19.54
CA ASP A 81 4.49 8.40 -19.04
C ASP A 81 4.40 8.70 -17.54
N LEU A 82 3.65 7.89 -16.76
CA LEU A 82 3.58 7.99 -15.31
C LEU A 82 4.32 6.83 -14.62
N PRO A 83 5.02 7.09 -13.50
CA PRO A 83 5.66 6.03 -12.75
C PRO A 83 4.64 5.23 -11.93
N ASP A 84 4.50 3.95 -12.23
CA ASP A 84 3.75 2.96 -11.48
C ASP A 84 4.59 2.33 -10.36
N VAL A 85 3.94 1.60 -9.45
CA VAL A 85 4.61 1.06 -8.26
C VAL A 85 4.22 -0.39 -8.03
N PHE A 86 5.21 -1.27 -7.93
CA PHE A 86 5.02 -2.63 -7.40
C PHE A 86 5.68 -2.77 -6.02
N LEU A 87 4.93 -3.32 -5.06
CA LEU A 87 5.35 -3.53 -3.68
C LEU A 87 5.26 -5.02 -3.36
N THR A 88 6.40 -5.66 -3.07
CA THR A 88 6.36 -7.07 -2.63
C THR A 88 6.03 -7.14 -1.14
N ALA A 89 5.13 -8.05 -0.78
CA ALA A 89 5.01 -8.51 0.60
C ALA A 89 5.86 -9.76 0.79
N ASN A 90 6.65 -9.81 1.86
CA ASN A 90 7.41 -11.02 2.21
C ASN A 90 6.43 -12.17 2.41
N LEU A 91 5.42 -11.99 3.27
CA LEU A 91 4.29 -12.89 3.45
C LEU A 91 3.02 -12.24 2.92
N GLY A 92 2.12 -13.03 2.33
CA GLY A 92 0.85 -12.54 1.81
C GLY A 92 0.96 -11.95 0.40
N GLU A 93 0.07 -11.01 0.10
CA GLU A 93 -0.14 -10.49 -1.26
C GLU A 93 0.77 -9.28 -1.56
N SER A 94 1.51 -9.38 -2.67
CA SER A 94 2.21 -8.23 -3.27
C SER A 94 1.25 -7.40 -4.11
N LYS A 95 1.50 -6.10 -4.24
CA LYS A 95 0.57 -5.19 -4.91
C LYS A 95 1.20 -4.44 -6.08
N LEU A 96 0.44 -4.33 -7.17
CA LEU A 96 0.73 -3.49 -8.32
C LEU A 96 -0.24 -2.30 -8.35
N PHE A 97 0.31 -1.09 -8.33
CA PHE A 97 -0.44 0.15 -8.36
C PHE A 97 -0.11 0.95 -9.63
N VAL A 98 -1.14 1.27 -10.42
CA VAL A 98 -1.01 2.16 -11.57
C VAL A 98 -1.25 3.60 -11.16
N ASN A 99 -0.37 4.50 -11.57
CA ASN A 99 -0.47 5.92 -11.30
C ASN A 99 -1.50 6.57 -12.24
N LYS A 100 -2.48 7.28 -11.67
CA LYS A 100 -3.53 8.00 -12.42
C LYS A 100 -3.26 9.51 -12.48
N GLY A 101 -2.07 9.93 -12.08
CA GLY A 101 -1.66 11.33 -11.95
C GLY A 101 -2.05 11.94 -10.59
N GLY A 102 -1.40 13.05 -10.23
CA GLY A 102 -1.73 13.81 -9.02
C GLY A 102 -1.62 13.02 -7.71
N PHE A 103 -0.66 12.08 -7.64
CA PHE A 103 -0.47 11.14 -6.52
C PHE A 103 -1.70 10.24 -6.25
N LYS A 104 -2.50 9.96 -7.27
CA LYS A 104 -3.59 8.98 -7.22
C LYS A 104 -3.13 7.67 -7.85
N PHE A 105 -3.42 6.57 -7.18
CA PHE A 105 -3.01 5.23 -7.57
C PHE A 105 -4.21 4.29 -7.54
N GLU A 106 -4.26 3.40 -8.52
CA GLU A 106 -5.26 2.33 -8.64
C GLU A 106 -4.59 0.99 -8.37
N ASP A 107 -5.15 0.19 -7.46
CA ASP A 107 -4.69 -1.17 -7.19
C ASP A 107 -5.20 -2.12 -8.28
N ILE A 108 -4.33 -2.46 -9.23
CA ILE A 108 -4.65 -3.37 -10.34
C ILE A 108 -4.24 -4.81 -10.05
N THR A 109 -3.77 -5.11 -8.84
CA THR A 109 -3.35 -6.46 -8.44
C THR A 109 -4.37 -7.54 -8.82
N PRO A 110 -5.69 -7.37 -8.57
CA PRO A 110 -6.69 -8.40 -8.93
C PRO A 110 -6.86 -8.60 -10.45
N ALA A 111 -6.63 -7.55 -11.25
CA ALA A 111 -6.75 -7.59 -12.70
C ALA A 111 -5.48 -8.18 -13.36
N SER A 112 -4.31 -7.94 -12.76
CA SER A 112 -3.00 -8.26 -13.32
C SER A 112 -2.68 -9.73 -13.49
N GLY A 113 -3.46 -10.61 -12.85
CA GLY A 113 -3.14 -12.03 -12.80
C GLY A 113 -1.84 -12.33 -12.05
N ILE A 114 -1.25 -11.35 -11.34
CA ILE A 114 -0.11 -11.54 -10.46
C ILE A 114 -0.59 -12.29 -9.23
N ILE A 115 -0.50 -13.61 -9.31
CA ILE A 115 -0.83 -14.50 -8.20
C ILE A 115 0.40 -14.63 -7.32
N SER A 116 0.23 -14.30 -6.04
CA SER A 116 1.26 -14.51 -5.01
C SER A 116 1.36 -16.02 -4.67
N LYS A 117 2.08 -16.79 -5.48
CA LYS A 117 2.18 -18.26 -5.32
C LYS A 117 3.26 -18.71 -4.33
N ARG A 118 4.28 -17.89 -4.12
CA ARG A 118 5.43 -18.17 -3.25
C ARG A 118 5.28 -17.61 -1.84
N GLY A 119 6.03 -18.20 -0.92
CA GLY A 119 5.96 -17.95 0.50
C GLY A 119 6.78 -16.74 0.96
N TRP A 120 7.97 -16.46 0.40
CA TRP A 120 8.80 -15.34 0.87
C TRP A 120 9.45 -14.51 -0.25
N ARG A 121 8.82 -13.40 -0.63
CA ARG A 121 9.34 -12.45 -1.64
C ARG A 121 10.31 -11.48 -1.01
N THR A 122 11.34 -11.05 -1.74
CA THR A 122 12.43 -10.22 -1.20
C THR A 122 12.68 -8.96 -2.02
N GLY A 123 12.78 -9.09 -3.33
CA GLY A 123 13.10 -8.01 -4.24
C GLY A 123 12.18 -8.06 -5.45
N VAL A 124 12.03 -6.93 -6.11
CA VAL A 124 11.34 -6.82 -7.40
C VAL A 124 12.08 -5.83 -8.27
N THR A 125 12.05 -6.04 -9.58
CA THR A 125 12.48 -5.06 -10.56
C THR A 125 11.55 -5.11 -11.77
N PHE A 126 11.43 -3.97 -12.44
CA PHE A 126 10.82 -3.87 -13.75
C PHE A 126 11.91 -3.89 -14.81
N ALA A 127 11.74 -4.71 -15.84
CA ALA A 127 12.66 -4.82 -16.95
C ALA A 127 11.92 -5.32 -18.19
N ASP A 128 12.18 -4.74 -19.35
CA ASP A 128 11.74 -5.29 -20.64
C ASP A 128 12.67 -6.45 -21.01
N VAL A 129 12.28 -7.69 -20.67
CA VAL A 129 13.17 -8.86 -20.83
C VAL A 129 13.07 -9.48 -22.22
N ASN A 130 11.97 -9.22 -22.93
CA ASN A 130 11.70 -9.75 -24.26
C ASN A 130 11.93 -8.72 -25.39
N ALA A 131 12.32 -7.49 -25.04
CA ALA A 131 12.58 -6.36 -25.93
C ALA A 131 11.35 -5.90 -26.73
N ASP A 132 10.15 -5.96 -26.13
CA ASP A 132 8.91 -5.54 -26.77
C ASP A 132 8.48 -4.09 -26.46
N GLY A 133 9.25 -3.39 -25.63
CA GLY A 133 8.99 -2.01 -25.22
C GLY A 133 8.00 -1.88 -24.05
N TRP A 134 7.59 -2.98 -23.42
CA TRP A 134 6.78 -2.98 -22.20
C TRP A 134 7.58 -3.56 -21.05
N LEU A 135 7.44 -2.96 -19.88
CA LEU A 135 8.13 -3.47 -18.69
C LEU A 135 7.47 -4.76 -18.20
N ASP A 136 8.28 -5.80 -18.04
CA ASP A 136 7.93 -7.04 -17.34
C ASP A 136 8.31 -6.93 -15.85
N ILE A 137 7.81 -7.87 -15.04
CA ILE A 137 8.05 -7.89 -13.59
C ILE A 137 8.86 -9.13 -13.21
N TYR A 138 10.01 -8.91 -12.57
CA TYR A 138 10.81 -9.99 -11.99
C TYR A 138 10.83 -9.90 -10.47
N VAL A 139 10.35 -10.94 -9.79
CA VAL A 139 10.26 -11.03 -8.33
C VAL A 139 11.22 -12.09 -7.80
N CYS A 140 12.07 -11.68 -6.86
CA CYS A 140 13.02 -12.56 -6.19
C CYS A 140 12.37 -13.23 -4.97
N ASN A 141 12.48 -14.54 -4.89
CA ASN A 141 12.00 -15.34 -3.77
C ASN A 141 13.16 -15.92 -2.95
N SER A 142 12.95 -16.04 -1.65
CA SER A 142 13.93 -16.58 -0.69
C SER A 142 13.17 -17.29 0.44
N GLY A 143 13.75 -17.37 1.63
CA GLY A 143 13.13 -17.99 2.80
C GLY A 143 13.09 -19.52 2.72
N ASP A 144 12.95 -20.17 3.87
CA ASP A 144 12.85 -21.64 3.96
C ASP A 144 11.52 -22.07 4.57
N ILE A 145 10.45 -21.59 3.94
CA ILE A 145 9.09 -21.95 4.33
C ILE A 145 8.83 -23.39 3.87
N LYS A 146 8.46 -24.25 4.81
CA LYS A 146 8.25 -25.68 4.56
C LYS A 146 7.17 -25.88 3.49
N GLY A 147 7.54 -26.59 2.42
CA GLY A 147 6.63 -26.92 1.31
C GLY A 147 6.56 -25.86 0.21
N ASP A 148 7.27 -24.73 0.36
CA ASP A 148 7.41 -23.72 -0.67
C ASP A 148 8.62 -23.99 -1.57
N ASN A 149 8.63 -23.41 -2.78
CA ASN A 149 9.82 -23.35 -3.63
C ASN A 149 10.34 -21.90 -3.69
N LYS A 150 11.66 -21.74 -3.82
CA LYS A 150 12.34 -20.43 -3.79
C LYS A 150 12.62 -19.89 -5.19
N GLU A 151 11.88 -20.36 -6.19
CA GLU A 151 12.10 -19.94 -7.56
C GLU A 151 11.61 -18.51 -7.73
N ASN A 152 12.41 -17.69 -8.41
CA ASN A 152 12.01 -16.34 -8.77
C ASN A 152 10.84 -16.40 -9.77
N GLU A 153 9.97 -15.41 -9.71
CA GLU A 153 8.81 -15.29 -10.58
C GLU A 153 9.09 -14.24 -11.65
N LEU A 154 8.80 -14.57 -12.91
CA LEU A 154 8.83 -13.64 -14.03
C LEU A 154 7.41 -13.54 -14.59
N TYR A 155 6.89 -12.32 -14.67
CA TYR A 155 5.58 -12.01 -15.25
C TYR A 155 5.81 -11.21 -16.51
N ILE A 156 5.42 -11.77 -17.66
CA ILE A 156 5.51 -11.11 -18.95
C ILE A 156 4.26 -10.25 -19.17
N ASN A 157 4.45 -8.97 -19.44
CA ASN A 157 3.38 -8.03 -19.72
C ASN A 157 2.65 -8.41 -21.02
N GLN A 158 1.32 -8.47 -20.99
CA GLN A 158 0.49 -8.86 -22.13
C GLN A 158 -0.16 -7.66 -22.84
N HIS A 159 0.29 -6.44 -22.53
CA HIS A 159 -0.12 -5.17 -23.16
C HIS A 159 -1.63 -4.91 -23.07
N ASN A 160 -2.28 -5.48 -22.05
CA ASN A 160 -3.72 -5.43 -21.85
C ASN A 160 -4.12 -4.47 -20.73
N ASN A 161 -3.14 -3.75 -20.13
CA ASN A 161 -3.34 -2.78 -19.04
C ASN A 161 -4.09 -3.36 -17.83
N THR A 162 -3.95 -4.66 -17.60
CA THR A 162 -4.50 -5.33 -16.42
C THR A 162 -3.39 -5.80 -15.54
#